data_AF-A0A235FHT9-F1
#
_entry.id   AF-A0A235FHT9-F1
#
_cell.length_a   1.000
_cell.length_b   1.000
_cell.length_c   1.000
_cell.angle_alpha   90.00
_cell.angle_beta   90.00
_cell.angle_gamma   90.00
#
_symmetry.space_group_name_H-M   'P 1'
#
loop_
_entity.id
_entity.type
_entity.pdbx_description
1 polymer ?
#
loop_
_entity_poly.entity_id
_entity_poly.type
_entity_poly.pdbx_seq_one_letter_code
_entity_poly.pdbx_strand_id
1 'polypeptide(L)'
;MNPRHSEEYKRHLVDEAFNRTPPGGFPEIERREGLTPGTLFDWVDTYGPPKPLAPFSALHFWIGTTEQTEAEFFAYFDVPDAYWKDEDVSAIDAGVGFNIDLDEAYAYDDDLLLSIHDDVPMLVAELIAESTLESDASAAAIVKACAERGIHTANAMFVYADPTQSIQDTTKLYNHLPYIGLFPSRESI
;
A
#
# COMPACT_ATOMS: atom_id res chain seq x y z
N MET A 1 6.33 27.08 35.01
CA MET A 1 5.95 25.90 34.20
C MET A 1 6.77 24.72 34.68
N ASN A 2 6.13 23.59 34.98
CA ASN A 2 6.85 22.38 35.38
C ASN A 2 7.52 21.78 34.13
N PRO A 3 8.86 21.66 34.07
CA PRO A 3 9.56 21.16 32.88
C PRO A 3 9.19 19.71 32.52
N ARG A 4 8.59 18.95 33.46
CA ARG A 4 8.21 17.53 33.30
C ARG A 4 7.01 17.25 32.38
N HIS A 5 6.46 18.24 31.70
CA HIS A 5 5.39 18.03 30.69
C HIS A 5 5.48 19.01 29.53
N SER A 6 6.65 19.59 29.27
CA SER A 6 6.85 20.39 28.06
C SER A 6 6.71 19.52 26.81
N GLU A 7 6.35 20.14 25.69
CA GLU A 7 6.31 19.46 24.39
C GLU A 7 7.65 18.81 24.03
N GLU A 8 8.76 19.49 24.34
CA GLU A 8 10.12 18.97 24.15
C GLU A 8 10.37 17.70 24.97
N TYR A 9 9.93 17.68 26.23
CA TYR A 9 10.04 16.52 27.09
C TYR A 9 9.21 15.33 26.59
N LYS A 10 7.97 15.57 26.14
CA LYS A 10 7.13 14.52 25.55
C LYS A 10 7.78 13.93 24.29
N ARG A 11 8.31 14.77 23.40
CA ARG A 11 9.02 14.32 22.18
C ARG A 11 10.28 13.52 22.49
N HIS A 12 11.03 13.91 23.52
CA HIS A 12 12.21 13.17 23.97
C HIS A 12 11.84 11.75 24.46
N LEU A 13 10.78 11.62 25.25
CA LEU A 13 10.32 10.32 25.74
C LEU A 13 9.72 9.45 24.63
N VAL A 14 9.04 10.05 23.65
CA VAL A 14 8.57 9.35 22.46
C VAL A 14 9.73 8.83 21.61
N ASP A 15 10.79 9.62 21.41
CA ASP A 15 12.02 9.17 20.73
C ASP A 15 12.67 7.97 21.45
N GLU A 16 12.77 8.02 22.78
CA GLU A 16 13.29 6.89 23.56
C GLU A 16 12.40 5.64 23.44
N ALA A 17 11.08 5.82 23.56
CA ALA A 17 10.10 4.75 23.47
C ALA A 17 10.17 4.04 22.11
N PHE A 18 10.25 4.80 21.01
CA PHE A 18 10.32 4.23 19.65
C PHE A 18 11.68 3.63 19.31
N ASN A 19 12.78 4.32 19.63
CA ASN A 19 14.07 4.00 19.03
C ASN A 19 15.02 3.24 19.96
N ARG A 20 14.73 3.19 21.27
CA ARG A 20 15.69 2.72 22.28
C ARG A 20 15.11 1.71 23.27
N THR A 21 13.82 1.39 23.14
CA THR A 21 13.10 0.57 24.13
C THR A 21 12.66 -0.76 23.52
N PRO A 22 13.07 -1.90 24.09
CA PRO A 22 12.59 -3.21 23.64
C PRO A 22 11.05 -3.34 23.79
N PRO A 23 10.42 -4.25 23.03
CA PRO A 23 9.00 -4.56 23.20
C PRO A 23 8.64 -4.84 24.66
N GLY A 24 7.62 -4.14 25.17
CA GLY A 24 7.17 -4.26 26.56
C GLY A 24 7.85 -3.32 27.57
N GLY A 25 8.80 -2.46 27.15
CA GLY A 25 9.50 -1.52 28.04
C GLY A 25 8.79 -0.21 28.36
N PHE A 26 7.64 0.08 27.73
CA PHE A 26 6.89 1.34 27.95
C PHE A 26 6.46 1.54 29.42
N PRO A 27 5.94 0.51 30.13
CA PRO A 27 5.59 0.64 31.54
C PRO A 27 6.79 0.95 32.46
N GLU A 28 8.02 0.62 32.04
CA GLU A 28 9.23 0.93 32.80
C GLU A 28 9.63 2.41 32.66
N ILE A 29 9.51 2.97 31.45
CA ILE A 29 9.67 4.41 31.21
C ILE A 29 8.62 5.18 31.99
N GLU A 30 7.35 4.78 31.91
CA GLU A 30 6.27 5.44 32.63
C GLU A 30 6.52 5.45 34.15
N ARG A 31 6.98 4.34 34.71
CA ARG A 31 7.34 4.25 36.14
C ARG A 31 8.54 5.12 36.49
N ARG A 32 9.57 5.17 35.64
CA ARG A 32 10.77 6.00 35.83
C ARG A 32 10.44 7.49 35.83
N GLU A 33 9.57 7.90 34.92
CA GLU A 33 9.18 9.29 34.72
C GLU A 33 8.01 9.72 35.64
N GLY A 34 7.40 8.77 36.35
CA GLY A 34 6.24 9.03 37.23
C GLY A 34 4.98 9.34 36.45
N LEU A 35 4.84 8.80 35.24
CA LEU A 35 3.67 8.93 34.38
C LEU A 35 2.59 7.93 34.78
N THR A 36 1.34 8.29 34.52
CA THR A 36 0.21 7.35 34.62
C THR A 36 0.36 6.28 33.52
N PRO A 37 0.13 4.99 33.82
CA PRO A 37 0.16 3.94 32.81
C PRO A 37 -0.71 4.28 31.59
N GLY A 38 -0.16 4.13 30.38
CA GLY A 38 -0.81 4.47 29.10
C GLY A 38 -0.55 5.90 28.61
N THR A 39 -0.01 6.80 29.45
CA THR A 39 0.32 8.18 29.03
C THR A 39 1.35 8.21 27.91
N LEU A 40 2.35 7.32 27.98
CA LEU A 40 3.40 7.28 26.96
C LEU A 40 2.86 6.72 25.63
N PHE A 41 1.86 5.83 25.69
CA PHE A 41 1.15 5.34 24.52
C PHE A 41 0.38 6.48 23.81
N ASP A 42 -0.36 7.29 24.56
CA ASP A 42 -1.07 8.46 24.02
C ASP A 42 -0.09 9.48 23.39
N TRP A 43 1.07 9.68 24.01
CA TRP A 43 2.11 10.57 23.47
C TRP A 43 2.79 9.99 22.23
N VAL A 44 3.02 8.69 22.18
CA VAL A 44 3.50 8.00 20.97
C VAL A 44 2.51 8.17 19.82
N ASP A 45 1.22 8.07 20.08
CA ASP A 45 0.17 8.29 19.07
C ASP A 45 0.12 9.75 18.58
N THR A 46 0.35 10.71 19.49
CA THR A 46 0.24 12.14 19.20
C THR A 46 1.51 12.75 18.59
N TYR A 47 2.69 12.33 19.05
CA TYR A 47 3.98 12.96 18.74
C TYR A 47 4.97 12.03 18.05
N GLY A 48 4.61 10.76 17.87
CA GLY A 48 5.39 9.82 17.08
C GLY A 48 5.51 10.27 15.62
N PRO A 49 6.37 9.61 14.83
CA PRO A 49 6.34 9.80 13.39
C PRO A 49 4.91 9.54 12.88
N PRO A 50 4.46 10.26 11.82
CA PRO A 50 3.17 9.97 11.22
C PRO A 50 3.09 8.48 10.93
N LYS A 51 2.03 7.82 11.40
CA LYS A 51 1.79 6.42 11.08
C LYS A 51 1.77 6.32 9.55
N PRO A 52 2.54 5.39 8.95
CA PRO A 52 2.39 5.13 7.53
C PRO A 52 0.92 4.83 7.24
N LEU A 53 0.46 5.24 6.07
CA LEU A 53 -0.90 4.93 5.64
C LEU A 53 -1.08 3.41 5.72
N ALA A 54 -2.13 2.97 6.41
CA ALA A 54 -2.35 1.54 6.62
C ALA A 54 -2.63 0.86 5.26
N PRO A 55 -2.20 -0.40 5.08
CA PRO A 55 -2.67 -1.20 3.95
C PRO A 55 -4.19 -1.15 3.85
N PHE A 56 -4.70 -1.18 2.62
CA PHE A 56 -6.12 -1.03 2.31
C PHE A 56 -6.75 0.30 2.74
N SER A 57 -5.99 1.33 3.14
CA SER A 57 -6.56 2.67 3.37
C SER A 57 -6.77 3.45 2.06
N ALA A 58 -5.97 3.14 1.06
CA ALA A 58 -6.15 3.56 -0.32
C ALA A 58 -5.57 2.49 -1.25
N LEU A 59 -6.04 2.48 -2.50
CA LEU A 59 -5.75 1.44 -3.48
C LEU A 59 -5.18 2.06 -4.76
N HIS A 60 -4.06 1.54 -5.24
CA HIS A 60 -3.52 1.85 -6.56
C HIS A 60 -4.28 1.06 -7.62
N PHE A 61 -4.69 1.69 -8.73
CA PHE A 61 -5.41 1.02 -9.81
C PHE A 61 -4.66 1.08 -11.13
N TRP A 62 -4.60 -0.05 -11.83
CA TRP A 62 -4.25 -0.17 -13.24
C TRP A 62 -5.39 -0.84 -13.97
N ILE A 63 -5.92 -0.21 -15.02
CA ILE A 63 -7.14 -0.67 -15.71
C ILE A 63 -6.98 -0.44 -17.21
N GLY A 64 -7.26 -1.46 -18.02
CA GLY A 64 -7.24 -1.31 -19.47
C GLY A 64 -7.62 -2.57 -20.22
N THR A 65 -7.27 -2.58 -21.50
CA THR A 65 -7.43 -3.75 -22.36
C THR A 65 -6.05 -4.28 -22.73
N THR A 66 -5.83 -5.58 -22.53
CA THR A 66 -4.64 -6.29 -22.96
C THR A 66 -5.01 -7.35 -23.99
N GLU A 67 -4.07 -7.65 -24.90
CA GLU A 67 -4.17 -8.77 -25.85
C GLU A 67 -3.49 -10.03 -25.33
N GLN A 68 -2.92 -9.98 -24.12
CA GLN A 68 -2.33 -11.14 -23.46
C GLN A 68 -3.39 -12.20 -23.18
N THR A 69 -2.97 -13.46 -23.19
CA THR A 69 -3.74 -14.53 -22.57
C THR A 69 -3.73 -14.40 -21.05
N GLU A 70 -4.69 -15.02 -20.38
CA GLU A 70 -4.75 -15.09 -18.91
C GLU A 70 -3.40 -15.54 -18.30
N ALA A 71 -2.79 -16.58 -18.86
CA ALA A 71 -1.51 -17.10 -18.39
C ALA A 71 -0.35 -16.09 -18.57
N GLU A 72 -0.30 -15.37 -19.69
CA GLU A 72 0.71 -14.33 -19.91
C GLU A 72 0.50 -13.12 -18.98
N PHE A 73 -0.76 -12.77 -18.71
CA PHE A 73 -1.10 -11.69 -17.80
C PHE A 73 -0.67 -12.00 -16.37
N PHE A 74 -0.98 -13.21 -15.86
CA PHE A 74 -0.62 -13.57 -14.48
C PHE A 74 0.86 -13.89 -14.28
N ALA A 75 1.58 -14.35 -15.32
CA ALA A 75 3.03 -14.56 -15.25
C ALA A 75 3.81 -13.28 -14.88
N TYR A 76 3.24 -12.09 -15.06
CA TYR A 76 3.82 -10.81 -14.63
C TYR A 76 3.97 -10.70 -13.10
N PHE A 77 3.16 -11.45 -12.35
CA PHE A 77 3.07 -11.45 -10.89
C PHE A 77 3.76 -12.68 -10.25
N ASP A 78 4.16 -13.69 -11.04
CA ASP A 78 4.65 -14.97 -10.52
C ASP A 78 6.04 -14.87 -9.87
N VAL A 79 6.11 -14.69 -8.55
CA VAL A 79 7.35 -14.71 -7.78
C VAL A 79 7.97 -16.12 -7.79
N PRO A 80 9.22 -16.31 -8.25
CA PRO A 80 9.82 -17.63 -8.32
C PRO A 80 9.91 -18.32 -6.96
N ASP A 81 9.53 -19.60 -6.89
CA ASP A 81 9.68 -20.46 -5.70
C ASP A 81 11.03 -20.37 -4.99
N ALA A 82 12.10 -20.13 -5.76
CA ALA A 82 13.46 -20.03 -5.24
C ALA A 82 13.63 -18.83 -4.30
N TYR A 83 12.90 -17.74 -4.53
CA TYR A 83 12.89 -16.54 -3.70
C TYR A 83 12.52 -16.86 -2.24
N TRP A 84 11.58 -17.79 -2.04
CA TRP A 84 11.08 -18.16 -0.71
C TRP A 84 11.92 -19.24 0.01
N LYS A 85 12.92 -19.81 -0.67
CA LYS A 85 13.69 -20.97 -0.16
C LYS A 85 15.06 -20.59 0.39
N ASP A 86 15.58 -19.42 0.05
CA ASP A 86 16.83 -18.90 0.60
C ASP A 86 16.58 -18.03 1.83
N GLU A 87 17.32 -18.29 2.91
CA GLU A 87 17.31 -17.44 4.11
C GLU A 87 17.98 -16.08 3.85
N ASP A 88 18.75 -15.96 2.76
CA ASP A 88 19.41 -14.74 2.30
C ASP A 88 18.72 -14.18 1.03
N VAL A 89 17.49 -13.69 1.23
CA VAL A 89 16.65 -13.01 0.22
C VAL A 89 17.33 -11.80 -0.44
N SER A 90 18.46 -11.31 0.10
CA SER A 90 19.20 -10.17 -0.44
C SER A 90 19.98 -10.47 -1.73
N ALA A 91 20.13 -11.75 -2.09
CA ALA A 91 20.89 -12.20 -3.26
C ALA A 91 20.02 -12.60 -4.47
N ILE A 92 18.69 -12.63 -4.30
CA ILE A 92 17.76 -13.05 -5.35
C ILE A 92 16.99 -11.82 -5.81
N ASP A 93 17.31 -11.35 -7.02
CA ASP A 93 16.40 -10.50 -7.76
C ASP A 93 15.07 -11.26 -7.88
N ALA A 94 14.01 -10.74 -7.27
CA ALA A 94 12.68 -11.33 -7.37
C ALA A 94 12.29 -11.52 -8.85
N GLY A 95 12.83 -10.67 -9.76
CA GLY A 95 12.85 -10.91 -11.20
C GLY A 95 11.47 -10.93 -11.87
N VAL A 96 10.43 -10.53 -11.14
CA VAL A 96 9.05 -10.49 -11.62
C VAL A 96 8.74 -9.14 -12.24
N GLY A 97 7.88 -9.15 -13.26
CA GLY A 97 7.53 -7.95 -14.01
C GLY A 97 7.05 -6.81 -13.11
N PHE A 98 6.24 -7.11 -12.09
CA PHE A 98 5.72 -6.08 -11.20
C PHE A 98 6.80 -5.41 -10.35
N ASN A 99 7.71 -6.15 -9.71
CA ASN A 99 8.80 -5.57 -8.91
C ASN A 99 9.76 -4.75 -9.76
N ILE A 100 10.12 -5.27 -10.94
CA ILE A 100 10.95 -4.54 -11.89
C ILE A 100 10.28 -3.21 -12.26
N ASP A 101 8.98 -3.23 -12.48
CA ASP A 101 8.24 -2.02 -12.83
C ASP A 101 8.08 -1.05 -11.66
N LEU A 102 8.05 -1.53 -10.42
CA LEU A 102 8.02 -0.72 -9.20
C LEU A 102 9.41 -0.23 -8.75
N ASP A 103 10.50 -0.71 -9.38
CA ASP A 103 11.89 -0.47 -8.97
C ASP A 103 12.18 -0.97 -7.53
N GLU A 104 11.55 -2.09 -7.15
CA GLU A 104 11.68 -2.70 -5.83
C GLU A 104 12.72 -3.82 -5.81
N ALA A 105 13.54 -3.83 -4.76
CA ALA A 105 14.59 -4.85 -4.58
C ALA A 105 14.05 -6.15 -3.98
N TYR A 106 12.85 -6.13 -3.39
CA TYR A 106 12.23 -7.26 -2.72
C TYR A 106 10.87 -7.59 -3.35
N ALA A 107 10.36 -8.79 -3.07
CA ALA A 107 9.02 -9.17 -3.50
C ALA A 107 7.97 -8.22 -2.91
N TYR A 108 7.07 -7.74 -3.77
CA TYR A 108 5.82 -7.13 -3.34
C TYR A 108 5.02 -8.11 -2.47
N ASP A 109 4.17 -7.56 -1.61
CA ASP A 109 3.29 -8.36 -0.74
C ASP A 109 2.07 -8.83 -1.55
N ASP A 110 1.99 -10.13 -1.84
CA ASP A 110 0.93 -10.70 -2.68
C ASP A 110 -0.43 -10.66 -1.99
N ASP A 111 -0.49 -10.61 -0.66
CA ASP A 111 -1.73 -10.41 0.10
C ASP A 111 -2.34 -9.01 -0.15
N LEU A 112 -1.55 -8.06 -0.68
CA LEU A 112 -2.00 -6.71 -1.02
C LEU A 112 -2.40 -6.56 -2.50
N LEU A 113 -2.26 -7.61 -3.32
CA LEU A 113 -2.55 -7.57 -4.74
C LEU A 113 -3.90 -8.25 -5.05
N LEU A 114 -4.71 -7.56 -5.85
CA LEU A 114 -5.83 -8.17 -6.57
C LEU A 114 -5.58 -8.01 -8.08
N SER A 115 -5.71 -9.09 -8.84
CA SER A 115 -5.54 -9.08 -10.30
C SER A 115 -6.69 -9.81 -10.97
N ILE A 116 -7.28 -9.19 -11.99
CA ILE A 116 -8.44 -9.67 -12.74
C ILE A 116 -8.12 -9.59 -14.24
N HIS A 117 -8.41 -10.67 -14.95
CA HIS A 117 -8.30 -10.75 -16.41
C HIS A 117 -9.47 -11.57 -16.96
N ASP A 118 -10.11 -11.05 -17.99
CA ASP A 118 -11.19 -11.71 -18.73
C ASP A 118 -10.91 -11.69 -20.23
N ASP A 119 -11.45 -12.68 -20.95
CA ASP A 119 -11.35 -12.75 -22.41
C ASP A 119 -12.20 -11.68 -23.11
N VAL A 120 -13.23 -11.16 -22.44
CA VAL A 120 -14.20 -10.22 -23.01
C VAL A 120 -14.16 -8.90 -22.23
N PRO A 121 -13.90 -7.76 -22.90
CA PRO A 121 -13.99 -6.47 -22.25
C PRO A 121 -15.39 -6.19 -21.70
N MET A 122 -15.45 -5.73 -20.46
CA MET A 122 -16.66 -5.30 -19.76
C MET A 122 -16.62 -3.79 -19.47
N LEU A 123 -17.70 -3.20 -18.96
CA LEU A 123 -17.68 -1.79 -18.57
C LEU A 123 -16.68 -1.60 -17.42
N VAL A 124 -15.93 -0.50 -17.46
CA VAL A 124 -14.98 -0.17 -16.37
C VAL A 124 -15.65 -0.16 -15.00
N ALA A 125 -16.91 0.29 -14.92
CA ALA A 125 -17.68 0.28 -13.68
C ALA A 125 -17.99 -1.14 -13.15
N GLU A 126 -18.19 -2.11 -14.04
CA GLU A 126 -18.41 -3.51 -13.67
C GLU A 126 -17.12 -4.11 -13.12
N LEU A 127 -15.99 -3.87 -13.80
CA LEU A 127 -14.68 -4.35 -13.37
C LEU A 127 -14.24 -3.77 -12.01
N ILE A 128 -14.49 -2.48 -11.76
CA ILE A 128 -14.20 -1.85 -10.47
C ILE A 128 -15.04 -2.48 -9.34
N ALA A 129 -16.27 -2.90 -9.62
CA ALA A 129 -17.14 -3.53 -8.62
C ALA A 129 -16.62 -4.91 -8.15
N GLU A 130 -15.68 -5.51 -8.88
CA GLU A 130 -14.99 -6.74 -8.46
C GLU A 130 -13.78 -6.47 -7.54
N SER A 131 -13.43 -5.19 -7.33
CA SER A 131 -12.37 -4.82 -6.38
C SER A 131 -12.84 -4.81 -4.92
N THR A 132 -11.90 -4.61 -4.00
CA THR A 132 -12.17 -4.41 -2.56
C THR A 132 -12.53 -2.97 -2.19
N LEU A 133 -12.77 -2.10 -3.19
CA LEU A 133 -13.12 -0.70 -3.00
C LEU A 133 -14.52 -0.55 -2.39
N GLU A 134 -14.61 0.14 -1.25
CA GLU A 134 -15.87 0.41 -0.53
C GLU A 134 -16.37 1.85 -0.74
N SER A 135 -15.56 2.74 -1.34
CA SER A 135 -15.93 4.14 -1.60
C SER A 135 -16.58 4.33 -2.96
N ASP A 136 -17.87 4.70 -2.95
CA ASP A 136 -18.63 5.10 -4.14
C ASP A 136 -18.00 6.35 -4.81
N ALA A 137 -17.49 7.29 -4.01
CA ALA A 137 -16.84 8.49 -4.52
C ALA A 137 -15.56 8.15 -5.30
N SER A 138 -14.73 7.26 -4.76
CA SER A 138 -13.54 6.74 -5.44
C SER A 138 -13.92 5.94 -6.68
N ALA A 139 -14.93 5.07 -6.63
CA ALA A 139 -15.38 4.30 -7.79
C ALA A 139 -15.78 5.23 -8.94
N ALA A 140 -16.57 6.27 -8.66
CA ALA A 140 -16.95 7.27 -9.66
C ALA A 140 -15.74 8.06 -10.20
N ALA A 141 -14.75 8.37 -9.35
CA ALA A 141 -13.54 9.06 -9.76
C ALA A 141 -12.66 8.20 -10.67
N ILE A 142 -12.53 6.90 -10.40
CA ILE A 142 -11.79 5.94 -11.24
C ILE A 142 -12.47 5.82 -12.61
N VAL A 143 -13.79 5.60 -12.67
CA VAL A 143 -14.55 5.54 -13.94
C VAL A 143 -14.33 6.81 -14.76
N LYS A 144 -14.39 7.98 -14.11
CA LYS A 144 -14.14 9.27 -14.77
C LYS A 144 -12.69 9.36 -15.29
N ALA A 145 -11.70 8.98 -14.49
CA ALA A 145 -10.29 9.01 -14.89
C ALA A 145 -10.01 8.08 -16.08
N CYS A 146 -10.64 6.90 -16.12
CA CYS A 146 -10.59 6.00 -17.26
C CYS A 146 -11.24 6.63 -18.51
N ALA A 147 -12.44 7.22 -18.37
CA ALA A 147 -13.15 7.86 -19.47
C ALA A 147 -12.39 9.05 -20.07
N GLU A 148 -11.71 9.86 -19.25
CA GLU A 148 -10.83 10.95 -19.71
C GLU A 148 -9.66 10.46 -20.57
N ARG A 149 -9.29 9.19 -20.44
CA ARG A 149 -8.25 8.51 -21.24
C ARG A 149 -8.83 7.65 -22.38
N GLY A 150 -10.15 7.71 -22.60
CA GLY A 150 -10.85 6.92 -23.62
C GLY A 150 -11.08 5.45 -23.25
N ILE A 151 -10.89 5.08 -21.98
CA ILE A 151 -11.08 3.72 -21.48
C ILE A 151 -12.51 3.62 -20.92
N HIS A 152 -13.43 3.13 -21.75
CA HIS A 152 -14.83 2.92 -21.36
C HIS A 152 -15.13 1.45 -21.04
N THR A 153 -14.41 0.55 -21.70
CA THR A 153 -14.40 -0.88 -21.42
C THR A 153 -12.97 -1.34 -21.17
N ALA A 154 -12.83 -2.39 -20.39
CA ALA A 154 -11.56 -3.00 -20.00
C ALA A 154 -11.76 -4.51 -19.83
N ASN A 155 -10.73 -5.30 -20.08
CA ASN A 155 -10.73 -6.74 -19.82
C ASN A 155 -9.73 -7.14 -18.74
N ALA A 156 -8.94 -6.20 -18.23
CA ALA A 156 -7.97 -6.47 -17.20
C ALA A 156 -7.84 -5.30 -16.23
N MET A 157 -7.63 -5.65 -14.96
CA MET A 157 -7.35 -4.72 -13.88
C MET A 157 -6.41 -5.38 -12.88
N PHE A 158 -5.52 -4.61 -12.28
CA PHE A 158 -4.94 -5.00 -11.00
C PHE A 158 -4.90 -3.82 -10.03
N VAL A 159 -4.93 -4.17 -8.76
CA VAL A 159 -5.06 -3.26 -7.62
C VAL A 159 -4.00 -3.61 -6.59
N TYR A 160 -3.27 -2.61 -6.10
CA TYR A 160 -2.27 -2.80 -5.04
C TYR A 160 -2.63 -1.96 -3.81
N ALA A 161 -2.70 -2.60 -2.65
CA ALA A 161 -3.25 -2.06 -1.41
C ALA A 161 -2.21 -1.46 -0.46
N ASP A 162 -0.95 -1.30 -0.87
CA ASP A 162 0.02 -0.47 -0.16
C ASP A 162 -0.03 0.98 -0.68
N PRO A 163 -0.67 1.91 0.05
CA PRO A 163 -0.74 3.32 -0.35
C PRO A 163 0.60 4.07 -0.23
N THR A 164 1.62 3.45 0.38
CA THR A 164 2.96 4.00 0.50
C THR A 164 3.85 3.61 -0.68
N GLN A 165 3.42 2.67 -1.52
CA GLN A 165 4.13 2.27 -2.73
C GLN A 165 4.30 3.47 -3.67
N SER A 166 5.55 3.71 -4.07
CA SER A 166 5.86 4.80 -4.98
C SER A 166 5.70 4.34 -6.43
N ILE A 167 4.81 5.01 -7.18
CA ILE A 167 4.66 4.79 -8.63
C ILE A 167 5.43 5.89 -9.37
N GLN A 168 6.67 5.59 -9.76
CA GLN A 168 7.60 6.58 -10.32
C GLN A 168 7.18 7.09 -11.70
N ASP A 169 6.80 6.19 -12.61
CA ASP A 169 6.37 6.54 -13.96
C ASP A 169 4.87 6.29 -14.11
N THR A 170 4.07 7.34 -13.99
CA THR A 170 2.61 7.25 -14.12
C THR A 170 2.13 7.22 -15.57
N THR A 171 3.05 7.30 -16.54
CA THR A 171 2.73 7.36 -17.98
C THR A 171 3.06 6.08 -18.74
N LYS A 172 3.96 5.24 -18.21
CA LYS A 172 4.21 3.91 -18.77
C LYS A 172 3.03 2.96 -18.55
N LEU A 173 3.05 1.87 -19.30
CA LEU A 173 2.16 0.74 -19.10
C LEU A 173 2.83 -0.26 -18.16
N TYR A 174 2.03 -0.82 -17.25
CA TYR A 174 2.43 -1.87 -16.32
C TYR A 174 1.60 -3.10 -16.68
N ASN A 175 2.26 -4.18 -17.10
CA ASN A 175 1.56 -5.34 -17.68
C ASN A 175 0.52 -4.95 -18.75
N HIS A 176 0.92 -4.06 -19.67
CA HIS A 176 0.06 -3.49 -20.72
C HIS A 176 -1.09 -2.59 -20.24
N LEU A 177 -1.22 -2.34 -18.93
CA LEU A 177 -2.28 -1.50 -18.37
C LEU A 177 -1.76 -0.13 -17.93
N PRO A 178 -2.49 0.97 -18.21
CA PRO A 178 -2.14 2.29 -17.70
C PRO A 178 -2.45 2.41 -16.20
N TYR A 179 -1.57 3.10 -15.47
CA TYR A 179 -1.79 3.45 -14.07
C TYR A 179 -2.85 4.56 -13.95
N ILE A 180 -3.98 4.28 -13.32
CA ILE A 180 -5.11 5.21 -13.18
C ILE A 180 -4.88 6.20 -12.04
N GLY A 181 -4.42 5.71 -10.89
CA GLY A 181 -4.17 6.53 -9.72
C GLY A 181 -4.31 5.78 -8.40
N LEU A 182 -4.14 6.52 -7.30
CA LEU A 182 -4.33 6.08 -5.93
C LEU A 182 -5.64 6.69 -5.40
N PHE A 183 -6.54 5.86 -4.89
CA PHE A 183 -7.87 6.29 -4.45
C PHE A 183 -8.17 5.77 -3.04
N PRO A 184 -8.78 6.58 -2.15
CA PRO A 184 -9.23 6.12 -0.83
C PRO A 184 -10.12 4.89 -0.96
N SER A 185 -9.87 3.87 -0.15
CA SER A 185 -10.62 2.61 -0.23
C SER A 185 -12.03 2.75 0.36
N ARG A 186 -12.19 3.67 1.30
CA ARG A 186 -13.40 3.90 2.09
C ARG A 186 -13.71 5.39 2.12
N GLU A 187 -14.98 5.71 2.36
CA GLU A 187 -15.41 7.10 2.57
C GLU A 187 -14.72 7.69 3.80
N SER A 188 -14.26 8.93 3.68
CA SER A 188 -13.78 9.71 4.82
C SER A 188 -14.98 10.08 5.70
N ILE A 189 -14.95 9.66 6.97
CA ILE A 189 -15.96 10.01 7.99
C ILE A 189 -15.85 11.49 8.37
#